data_AF-A0A523QHM3-F1
#
_entry.id   AF-A0A523QHM3-F1
#
_cell.length_a   1.000
_cell.length_b   1.000
_cell.length_c   1.000
_cell.angle_alpha   90.00
_cell.angle_beta   90.00
_cell.angle_gamma   90.00
#
_symmetry.space_group_name_H-M   'P 1'
#
loop_
_entity.id
_entity.type
_entity.pdbx_description
1 polymer ?
#
loop_
_entity_poly.entity_id
_entity_poly.type
_entity_poly.pdbx_seq_one_letter_code
_entity_poly.pdbx_strand_id
1 'polypeptide(L)'
;MKWKTLSHLNLRVGGKPVLLKTLGLVDGLGRWRRHRVSTASEYFSRRLTKTPAWGRLAKDKQGRIGVLVTGAHFGLLKLGGLPHAQSHLFVSLDALSKKALRRLLIPINYELIQDQDVVLAREREEKPYYLASRLSVRFHYPGCPRAGSISLKNRVLFTTREEAMEAGYFPDSLCRP
;
A
#
# COMPACT_ATOMS: atom_id res chain seq x y z
N MET A 1 2.95 7.01 -9.26
CA MET A 1 2.46 7.34 -7.90
C MET A 1 3.35 8.42 -7.38
N LYS A 2 2.76 9.52 -6.91
CA LYS A 2 3.52 10.58 -6.24
C LYS A 2 3.52 10.32 -4.74
N TRP A 3 4.70 10.34 -4.15
CA TRP A 3 4.89 10.33 -2.69
C TRP A 3 4.57 11.71 -2.13
N LYS A 4 3.69 11.79 -1.13
CA LYS A 4 3.35 13.04 -0.44
C LYS A 4 3.98 13.05 0.95
N THR A 5 4.61 14.16 1.32
CA THR A 5 5.23 14.31 2.65
C THR A 5 4.15 14.48 3.72
N LEU A 6 4.21 13.67 4.78
CA LEU A 6 3.52 13.90 6.03
C LEU A 6 4.53 14.47 7.04
N SER A 7 4.61 15.81 7.10
CA SER A 7 5.65 16.54 7.82
C SER A 7 5.72 16.19 9.31
N HIS A 8 4.58 16.03 9.96
CA HIS A 8 4.49 15.73 11.40
C HIS A 8 4.96 14.31 11.77
N LEU A 9 5.04 13.38 10.81
CA LEU A 9 5.50 12.00 11.04
C LEU A 9 6.89 11.74 10.43
N ASN A 10 7.50 12.72 9.75
CA ASN A 10 8.76 12.53 9.02
C ASN A 10 8.71 11.40 7.97
N LEU A 11 7.54 11.14 7.38
CA LEU A 11 7.32 10.06 6.41
C LEU A 11 6.77 10.59 5.09
N ARG A 12 6.95 9.80 4.04
CA ARG A 12 6.30 10.01 2.74
C ARG A 12 5.23 8.95 2.54
N VAL A 13 3.99 9.35 2.23
CA VAL A 13 2.86 8.44 2.03
C VAL A 13 2.42 8.44 0.58
N GLY A 14 2.13 7.25 0.06
CA GLY A 14 1.84 7.03 -1.36
C GLY A 14 0.61 6.16 -1.58
N GLY A 15 0.03 6.32 -2.75
CA GLY A 15 -0.93 5.37 -3.30
C GLY A 15 -2.37 5.61 -2.87
N LYS A 16 -3.26 4.81 -3.46
CA LYS A 16 -4.68 4.79 -3.13
C LYS A 16 -4.87 4.02 -1.81
N PRO A 17 -5.78 4.48 -0.93
CA PRO A 17 -6.05 3.76 0.30
C PRO A 17 -6.63 2.37 0.00
N VAL A 18 -6.17 1.37 0.75
CA VAL A 18 -6.67 -0.01 0.70
C VAL A 18 -7.42 -0.31 1.99
N LEU A 19 -8.61 -0.87 1.89
CA LEU A 19 -9.43 -1.21 3.05
C LEU A 19 -8.80 -2.38 3.82
N LEU A 20 -8.60 -2.18 5.12
CA LEU A 20 -8.06 -3.15 6.06
C LEU A 20 -9.13 -3.51 7.10
N LYS A 21 -9.38 -4.82 7.25
CA LYS A 21 -10.31 -5.37 8.27
C LYS A 21 -9.58 -6.05 9.41
N THR A 22 -8.35 -6.49 9.16
CA THR A 22 -7.52 -7.20 10.14
C THR A 22 -6.06 -6.86 9.93
N LEU A 23 -5.29 -6.86 11.00
CA LEU A 23 -3.83 -6.84 11.00
C LEU A 23 -3.31 -8.04 11.79
N GLY A 24 -2.23 -8.66 11.34
CA GLY A 24 -1.38 -9.50 12.18
C GLY A 24 -0.43 -8.58 12.94
N LEU A 25 -0.37 -8.68 14.27
CA LEU A 25 0.56 -7.93 15.10
C LEU A 25 1.25 -8.90 16.05
N VAL A 26 2.49 -8.60 16.37
CA VAL A 26 3.27 -9.35 17.36
C VAL A 26 2.83 -8.88 18.75
N ASP A 27 2.47 -9.82 19.62
CA ASP A 27 2.15 -9.53 21.01
C ASP A 27 3.43 -9.40 21.87
N GLY A 28 3.28 -9.04 23.15
CA GLY A 28 4.42 -8.89 24.06
C GLY A 28 5.21 -10.17 24.32
N LEU A 29 4.74 -11.33 23.85
CA LEU A 29 5.42 -12.63 23.93
C LEU A 29 6.05 -13.04 22.59
N GLY A 30 6.11 -12.13 21.62
CA GLY A 30 6.66 -12.43 20.30
C GLY A 30 5.73 -13.24 19.39
N ARG A 31 4.46 -13.46 19.77
CA ARG A 31 3.53 -14.27 18.99
C ARG A 31 2.68 -13.42 18.06
N TRP A 32 2.57 -13.85 16.81
CA TRP A 32 1.68 -13.23 15.84
C TRP A 32 0.21 -13.49 16.18
N ARG A 33 -0.56 -12.42 16.36
CA ARG A 33 -2.01 -12.46 16.58
C ARG A 33 -2.75 -11.59 15.58
N ARG A 34 -3.91 -12.08 15.13
CA ARG A 34 -4.79 -11.35 14.22
C ARG A 34 -5.76 -10.47 15.03
N HIS A 35 -5.70 -9.17 14.80
CA HIS A 35 -6.61 -8.20 15.40
C HIS A 35 -7.52 -7.61 14.33
N ARG A 36 -8.82 -7.47 14.63
CA ARG A 36 -9.74 -6.69 13.79
C ARG A 36 -9.35 -5.21 13.87
N VAL A 37 -9.50 -4.51 12.76
CA VAL A 37 -9.30 -3.06 12.71
C VAL A 37 -10.47 -2.36 12.06
N SER A 38 -10.86 -1.22 12.60
CA SER A 38 -11.97 -0.41 12.11
C SER A 38 -11.71 1.08 12.35
N THR A 39 -12.58 1.92 11.82
CA THR A 39 -12.59 3.37 12.07
C THR A 39 -13.43 3.67 13.30
N ALA A 40 -12.89 4.37 14.28
CA ALA A 40 -13.65 4.84 15.43
C ALA A 40 -14.14 6.28 15.21
N SER A 41 -15.32 6.60 15.75
CA SER A 41 -15.84 7.97 15.87
C SER A 41 -15.23 8.72 17.05
N GLU A 42 -14.84 7.98 18.10
CA GLU A 42 -14.41 8.53 19.39
C GLU A 42 -13.13 7.85 19.87
N TYR A 43 -12.38 8.56 20.71
CA TYR A 43 -11.14 8.03 21.29
C TYR A 43 -11.41 6.87 22.26
N PHE A 44 -12.43 6.98 23.12
CA PHE A 44 -12.84 5.90 24.00
C PHE A 44 -14.02 5.18 23.39
N SER A 45 -13.82 3.93 22.98
CA SER A 45 -14.92 3.11 22.51
C SER A 45 -14.53 1.65 22.63
N ARG A 46 -15.34 0.84 23.32
CA ARG A 46 -15.13 -0.62 23.40
C ARG A 46 -15.66 -1.37 22.19
N ARG A 47 -16.43 -0.71 21.31
CA ARG A 47 -17.11 -1.34 20.18
C ARG A 47 -16.34 -1.13 18.88
N LEU A 48 -16.23 -2.19 18.09
CA LEU A 48 -15.76 -2.11 16.71
C LEU A 48 -16.89 -1.57 15.83
N THR A 49 -16.54 -0.73 14.85
CA THR A 49 -17.49 -0.27 13.85
C THR A 49 -17.43 -1.16 12.60
N LYS A 50 -18.44 -1.04 11.74
CA LYS A 50 -18.46 -1.73 10.44
C LYS A 50 -17.51 -1.07 9.42
N THR A 51 -17.10 0.17 9.68
CA THR A 51 -16.25 0.96 8.78
C THR A 51 -14.81 0.47 8.87
N PRO A 52 -14.23 -0.12 7.81
CA PRO A 52 -12.87 -0.65 7.84
C PRO A 52 -11.83 0.46 8.01
N ALA A 53 -10.65 0.08 8.52
CA ALA A 53 -9.49 0.95 8.52
C ALA A 53 -8.92 1.13 7.09
N TRP A 54 -8.08 2.13 6.91
CA TRP A 54 -7.35 2.38 5.66
C TRP A 54 -5.87 2.08 5.84
N GLY A 55 -5.27 1.41 4.86
CA GLY A 55 -3.83 1.27 4.72
C GLY A 55 -3.31 2.08 3.53
N ARG A 56 -2.15 2.72 3.68
CA ARG A 56 -1.39 3.35 2.60
C ARG A 56 0.08 3.02 2.74
N LEU A 57 0.81 2.97 1.63
CA LEU A 57 2.27 2.79 1.69
C LEU A 57 2.88 4.01 2.39
N ALA A 58 3.83 3.75 3.28
CA ALA A 58 4.58 4.77 4.00
C ALA A 58 6.06 4.47 3.88
N LYS A 59 6.83 5.47 3.45
CA LYS A 59 8.26 5.41 3.20
C LYS A 59 9.00 6.29 4.20
N ASP A 60 10.00 5.73 4.87
CA ASP A 60 10.85 6.45 5.82
C ASP A 60 12.01 7.20 5.13
N LYS A 61 12.85 7.86 5.93
CA LYS A 61 14.02 8.62 5.44
C LYS A 61 15.10 7.72 4.82
N GLN A 62 15.19 6.47 5.28
CA GLN A 62 16.11 5.45 4.76
C GLN A 62 15.58 4.79 3.46
N GLY A 63 14.34 5.09 3.08
CA GLY A 63 13.69 4.56 1.90
C GLY A 63 13.01 3.20 2.11
N ARG A 64 12.90 2.73 3.36
CA ARG A 64 12.14 1.53 3.73
C ARG A 64 10.65 1.83 3.68
N ILE A 65 9.88 0.88 3.17
CA ILE A 65 8.45 1.02 2.89
C ILE A 65 7.69 0.01 3.74
N GLY A 66 6.87 0.55 4.65
CA GLY A 66 5.85 -0.16 5.39
C GLY A 66 4.47 0.39 5.05
N VAL A 67 3.54 0.26 5.99
CA VAL A 67 2.15 0.69 5.80
C VAL A 67 1.70 1.56 6.96
N LEU A 68 1.25 2.76 6.62
CA LEU A 68 0.50 3.62 7.52
C LEU A 68 -0.95 3.14 7.54
N VAL A 69 -1.42 2.77 8.72
CA VAL A 69 -2.81 2.39 8.98
C VAL A 69 -3.50 3.50 9.75
N THR A 70 -4.67 3.92 9.28
CA THR A 70 -5.51 4.94 9.92
C THR A 70 -6.97 4.49 9.94
N GLY A 71 -7.82 5.19 10.67
CA GLY A 71 -9.25 5.17 10.36
C GLY A 71 -9.49 5.69 8.93
N ALA A 72 -10.67 5.39 8.39
CA ALA A 72 -11.10 5.92 7.11
C ALA A 72 -11.04 7.46 7.11
N HIS A 73 -10.64 8.05 5.99
CA HIS A 73 -10.46 9.50 5.86
C HIS A 73 -9.53 10.12 6.92
N PHE A 74 -8.48 9.40 7.34
CA PHE A 74 -7.57 9.80 8.43
C PHE A 74 -8.26 9.95 9.81
N GLY A 75 -9.41 9.30 10.01
CA GLY A 75 -10.06 9.20 11.30
C GLY A 75 -9.31 8.30 12.29
N LEU A 76 -9.90 8.13 13.47
CA LEU A 76 -9.33 7.31 14.53
C LEU A 76 -9.32 5.82 14.13
N LEU A 77 -8.19 5.16 14.38
CA LEU A 77 -7.99 3.73 14.21
C LEU A 77 -8.37 2.99 15.49
N LYS A 78 -9.28 2.02 15.35
CA LYS A 78 -9.62 1.06 16.38
C LYS A 78 -8.91 -0.27 16.16
N LEU A 79 -8.27 -0.79 17.20
CA LEU A 79 -7.61 -2.09 17.19
C LEU A 79 -8.31 -3.06 18.17
N GLY A 80 -8.96 -4.08 17.61
CA GLY A 80 -9.61 -5.14 18.37
C GLY A 80 -10.59 -4.62 19.43
N GLY A 81 -10.61 -5.29 20.57
CA GLY A 81 -11.40 -4.92 21.74
C GLY A 81 -10.68 -3.98 22.72
N LEU A 82 -9.55 -3.37 22.34
CA LEU A 82 -8.90 -2.38 23.21
C LEU A 82 -9.89 -1.27 23.56
N PRO A 83 -9.77 -0.57 24.70
CA PRO A 83 -10.69 0.51 25.06
C PRO A 83 -10.43 1.80 24.27
N HIS A 84 -9.19 2.05 23.87
CA HIS A 84 -8.78 3.29 23.22
C HIS A 84 -8.63 3.13 21.71
N ALA A 85 -8.91 4.19 20.98
CA ALA A 85 -8.54 4.36 19.58
C ALA A 85 -7.26 5.21 19.50
N GLN A 86 -6.57 5.12 18.38
CA GLN A 86 -5.33 5.85 18.12
C GLN A 86 -5.42 6.56 16.77
N SER A 87 -4.62 7.59 16.53
CA SER A 87 -4.68 8.29 15.25
C SER A 87 -4.17 7.42 14.09
N HIS A 88 -3.14 6.61 14.34
CA HIS A 88 -2.52 5.78 13.33
C HIS A 88 -1.72 4.61 13.93
N LEU A 89 -1.30 3.69 13.08
CA LEU A 89 -0.33 2.64 13.38
C LEU A 89 0.59 2.43 12.17
N PHE A 90 1.88 2.24 12.42
CA PHE A 90 2.81 1.76 11.39
C PHE A 90 2.99 0.26 11.52
N VAL A 91 2.86 -0.43 10.39
CA VAL A 91 3.05 -1.87 10.34
C VAL A 91 3.92 -2.25 9.16
N SER A 92 4.61 -3.37 9.33
CA SER A 92 5.30 -4.08 8.28
C SER A 92 4.33 -4.76 7.29
N LEU A 93 4.86 -5.27 6.19
CA LEU A 93 4.07 -5.82 5.10
C LEU A 93 3.46 -7.20 5.42
N ASP A 94 4.15 -7.98 6.24
CA ASP A 94 3.72 -9.27 6.80
C ASP A 94 2.55 -9.16 7.80
N ALA A 95 2.34 -7.98 8.38
CA ALA A 95 1.15 -7.67 9.18
C ALA A 95 -0.15 -7.69 8.36
N LEU A 96 -0.07 -7.64 7.03
CA LEU A 96 -1.23 -7.53 6.16
C LEU A 96 -1.74 -8.88 5.66
N SER A 97 -3.02 -8.90 5.27
CA SER A 97 -3.52 -10.00 4.43
C SER A 97 -2.83 -9.97 3.06
N LYS A 98 -2.58 -11.15 2.46
CA LYS A 98 -2.01 -11.28 1.10
C LYS A 98 -2.78 -10.43 0.06
N LYS A 99 -4.10 -10.32 0.20
CA LYS A 99 -4.96 -9.49 -0.67
C LYS A 99 -4.69 -7.99 -0.52
N ALA A 100 -4.58 -7.50 0.72
CA ALA A 100 -4.29 -6.10 0.99
C ALA A 100 -2.86 -5.73 0.55
N LEU A 101 -1.90 -6.59 0.87
CA LEU A 101 -0.50 -6.44 0.48
C LEU A 101 -0.36 -6.29 -1.04
N ARG A 102 -0.92 -7.23 -1.81
CA ARG A 102 -0.90 -7.17 -3.28
C ARG A 102 -1.48 -5.86 -3.81
N ARG A 103 -2.59 -5.38 -3.26
CA ARG A 103 -3.23 -4.13 -3.69
C ARG A 103 -2.39 -2.90 -3.39
N LEU A 104 -1.73 -2.87 -2.23
CA LEU A 104 -0.88 -1.75 -1.82
C LEU A 104 0.38 -1.64 -2.68
N LEU A 105 0.95 -2.78 -3.08
CA LEU A 105 2.21 -2.82 -3.83
C LEU A 105 2.06 -2.63 -5.34
N ILE A 106 0.84 -2.73 -5.89
CA ILE A 106 0.56 -2.49 -7.32
C ILE A 106 1.26 -1.24 -7.88
N PRO A 107 1.23 -0.07 -7.22
CA PRO A 107 1.76 1.15 -7.79
C PRO A 107 3.28 1.19 -7.91
N ILE A 108 4.03 0.37 -7.18
CA ILE A 108 5.48 0.52 -7.06
C ILE A 108 6.23 -0.66 -7.68
N ASN A 109 7.44 -0.40 -8.16
CA ASN A 109 8.43 -1.43 -8.47
C ASN A 109 9.28 -1.65 -7.22
N TYR A 110 9.27 -2.86 -6.66
CA TYR A 110 9.81 -3.07 -5.32
C TYR A 110 10.62 -4.36 -5.20
N GLU A 111 11.45 -4.38 -4.17
CA GLU A 111 11.99 -5.59 -3.56
C GLU A 111 11.52 -5.68 -2.12
N LEU A 112 11.39 -6.92 -1.64
CA LEU A 112 11.11 -7.19 -0.23
C LEU A 112 12.44 -7.29 0.51
N ILE A 113 12.51 -6.65 1.66
CA ILE A 113 13.66 -6.70 2.56
C ILE A 113 13.18 -7.25 3.90
N GLN A 114 14.02 -8.09 4.51
CA GLN A 114 13.86 -8.53 5.88
C GLN A 114 14.67 -7.57 6.75
N ASP A 115 14.01 -6.87 7.68
CA ASP A 115 14.66 -6.01 8.67
C ASP A 115 14.29 -6.58 10.04
N GLN A 116 15.26 -7.16 10.74
CA GLN A 116 15.03 -7.96 11.95
C GLN A 116 13.97 -9.05 11.67
N ASP A 117 12.86 -9.04 12.43
CA ASP A 117 11.78 -10.02 12.33
C ASP A 117 10.59 -9.54 11.47
N VAL A 118 10.75 -8.43 10.73
CA VAL A 118 9.67 -7.88 9.91
C VAL A 118 10.01 -7.77 8.42
N VAL A 119 8.98 -7.95 7.59
CA VAL A 119 9.08 -7.76 6.14
C VAL A 119 8.73 -6.32 5.76
N LEU A 120 9.65 -5.62 5.13
CA LEU A 120 9.46 -4.29 4.53
C LEU A 120 9.69 -4.35 3.02
N ALA A 121 9.48 -3.23 2.32
CA ALA A 121 9.85 -3.10 0.92
C ALA A 121 10.82 -1.94 0.70
N ARG A 122 11.52 -1.96 -0.45
CA ARG A 122 12.27 -0.85 -0.99
C ARG A 122 11.93 -0.69 -2.47
N GLU A 123 11.87 0.55 -2.96
CA GLU A 123 11.70 0.78 -4.40
C GLU A 123 13.00 0.45 -5.13
N ARG A 124 12.91 -0.33 -6.22
CA ARG A 124 13.99 -0.46 -7.20
C ARG A 124 14.02 0.84 -8.02
N GLU A 125 15.20 1.37 -8.33
CA GLU A 125 15.44 2.72 -8.88
C GLU A 125 14.48 3.25 -9.98
N GLU A 126 14.44 4.59 -10.08
CA GLU A 126 13.54 5.44 -10.89
C GLU A 126 13.67 5.26 -12.41
N LYS A 127 13.10 4.18 -12.96
CA LYS A 127 12.88 4.00 -14.40
C LYS A 127 11.49 3.36 -14.65
N PRO A 128 10.96 3.45 -15.88
CA PRO A 128 9.64 3.98 -16.23
C PRO A 128 8.46 3.45 -15.42
N TYR A 129 7.55 4.40 -15.11
CA TYR A 129 6.47 4.19 -14.16
C TYR A 129 5.33 3.32 -14.70
N TYR A 130 5.22 3.21 -16.01
CA TYR A 130 4.10 2.54 -16.66
C TYR A 130 4.58 1.49 -17.65
N LEU A 131 3.93 0.33 -17.60
CA LEU A 131 4.20 -0.82 -18.46
C LEU A 131 3.00 -1.06 -19.37
N ALA A 132 3.25 -1.25 -20.65
CA ALA A 132 2.24 -1.65 -21.63
C ALA A 132 2.75 -2.79 -22.54
N SER A 133 1.85 -3.34 -23.33
CA SER A 133 2.18 -4.37 -24.33
C SER A 133 1.89 -3.82 -25.71
N ARG A 134 2.79 -4.01 -26.68
CA ARG A 134 2.52 -3.69 -28.10
C ARG A 134 1.26 -4.37 -28.65
N LEU A 135 0.82 -5.45 -28.01
CA LEU A 135 -0.36 -6.23 -28.39
C LEU A 135 -1.64 -5.79 -27.66
N SER A 136 -1.60 -4.77 -26.82
CA SER A 136 -2.76 -4.30 -26.06
C SER A 136 -2.76 -2.79 -25.95
N VAL A 137 -3.94 -2.18 -26.00
CA VAL A 137 -4.10 -0.73 -25.77
C VAL A 137 -4.07 -0.37 -24.28
N ARG A 138 -3.67 -1.26 -23.37
CA ARG A 138 -3.70 -1.02 -21.92
C ARG A 138 -2.31 -0.80 -21.36
N PHE A 139 -2.19 0.16 -20.45
CA PHE A 139 -0.99 0.34 -19.63
C PHE A 139 -1.30 0.16 -18.14
N HIS A 140 -0.26 -0.16 -17.38
CA HIS A 140 -0.33 -0.64 -16.01
C HIS A 140 0.75 -0.01 -15.13
N TYR A 141 0.56 -0.03 -13.82
CA TYR A 141 1.65 0.20 -12.86
C TYR A 141 2.62 -1.01 -12.82
N PRO A 142 3.87 -0.84 -12.36
CA PRO A 142 4.91 -1.87 -12.45
C PRO A 142 4.64 -3.08 -11.56
N GLY A 143 4.05 -2.88 -10.38
CA GLY A 143 3.65 -3.95 -9.46
C GLY A 143 2.35 -4.64 -9.85
N CYS A 144 1.72 -4.29 -10.98
CA CYS A 144 0.49 -4.92 -11.43
C CYS A 144 0.76 -6.36 -11.93
N PRO A 145 -0.02 -7.37 -11.50
CA PRO A 145 0.14 -8.75 -11.98
C PRO A 145 0.05 -8.89 -13.50
N ARG A 146 -0.85 -8.13 -14.15
CA ARG A 146 -1.00 -8.13 -15.62
C ARG A 146 0.25 -7.59 -16.30
N ALA A 147 0.89 -6.58 -15.71
CA ALA A 147 2.14 -6.02 -16.22
C ALA A 147 3.30 -7.02 -16.11
N GLY A 148 3.36 -7.76 -15.00
CA GLY A 148 4.33 -8.83 -14.79
C GLY A 148 4.24 -9.95 -15.83
N SER A 149 3.05 -10.21 -16.38
CA SER A 149 2.81 -11.20 -17.45
C SER A 149 3.17 -10.71 -18.86
N ILE A 150 3.51 -9.43 -19.05
CA ILE A 150 3.89 -8.90 -20.36
C ILE A 150 5.30 -9.42 -20.71
N SER A 151 5.37 -10.23 -21.77
CA SER A 151 6.63 -10.73 -22.32
C SER A 151 7.56 -9.59 -22.70
N LEU A 152 8.87 -9.76 -22.45
CA LEU A 152 9.88 -8.73 -22.72
C LEU A 152 9.84 -8.21 -24.18
N LYS A 153 9.65 -9.11 -25.16
CA LYS A 153 9.56 -8.75 -26.60
C LYS A 153 8.45 -7.76 -26.96
N ASN A 154 7.37 -7.77 -26.18
CA ASN A 154 6.18 -6.93 -26.42
C ASN A 154 6.09 -5.77 -25.44
N ARG A 155 7.02 -5.64 -24.50
CA ARG A 155 6.94 -4.63 -23.44
C ARG A 155 7.23 -3.25 -24.00
N VAL A 156 6.34 -2.31 -23.68
CA VAL A 156 6.52 -0.87 -23.92
C VAL A 156 6.56 -0.19 -22.56
N LEU A 157 7.41 0.81 -22.43
CA LEU A 157 7.69 1.51 -21.19
C LEU A 157 7.36 2.98 -21.35
N PHE A 158 6.66 3.57 -20.37
CA PHE A 158 6.39 5.00 -20.34
C PHE A 158 6.80 5.60 -19.00
N THR A 159 7.39 6.78 -19.05
CA THR A 159 7.84 7.52 -17.87
C THR A 159 6.67 8.23 -17.20
N THR A 160 5.74 8.77 -18.00
CA THR A 160 4.58 9.50 -17.51
C THR A 160 3.26 8.87 -17.97
N ARG A 161 2.17 9.27 -17.31
CA ARG A 161 0.84 8.79 -17.65
C ARG A 161 0.38 9.39 -18.97
N GLU A 162 0.73 10.66 -19.17
CA GLU A 162 0.42 11.49 -20.32
C GLU A 162 1.10 10.92 -21.57
N GLU A 163 2.38 10.58 -21.50
CA GLU A 163 3.14 9.91 -22.57
C GLU A 163 2.46 8.60 -23.02
N ALA A 164 2.03 7.77 -22.07
CA ALA A 164 1.32 6.53 -22.40
C ALA A 164 -0.01 6.80 -23.13
N MET A 165 -0.72 7.84 -22.72
CA MET A 165 -1.99 8.23 -23.33
C MET A 165 -1.82 8.82 -24.73
N GLU A 166 -0.82 9.69 -24.93
CA GLU A 166 -0.47 10.25 -26.24
C GLU A 166 -0.02 9.16 -27.22
N ALA A 167 0.65 8.12 -26.72
CA ALA A 167 0.99 6.92 -27.49
C ALA A 167 -0.21 5.99 -27.79
N GLY A 168 -1.43 6.35 -27.40
CA GLY A 168 -2.67 5.61 -27.69
C GLY A 168 -3.02 4.52 -26.68
N TYR A 169 -2.38 4.48 -25.51
CA TYR A 169 -2.68 3.52 -24.46
C TYR A 169 -3.64 4.10 -23.40
N PHE A 170 -4.46 3.23 -22.81
CA PHE A 170 -5.46 3.58 -21.82
C PHE A 170 -5.17 2.93 -20.47
N PRO A 171 -5.49 3.60 -19.35
CA PRO A 171 -5.30 3.03 -18.03
C PRO A 171 -6.07 1.71 -17.88
N ASP A 172 -5.42 0.68 -17.35
CA ASP A 172 -6.09 -0.58 -17.02
C ASP A 172 -6.99 -0.44 -15.79
N SER A 173 -8.17 -1.07 -15.83
CA SER A 173 -9.20 -0.96 -14.79
C SER A 173 -8.83 -1.60 -13.45
N LEU A 174 -7.87 -2.54 -13.44
CA LEU A 174 -7.40 -3.25 -12.25
C LEU A 174 -6.48 -2.36 -11.41
N CYS A 175 -5.41 -1.84 -12.03
CA CYS A 175 -4.39 -1.04 -11.34
C CYS A 175 -4.69 0.46 -11.35
N ARG A 176 -5.56 0.93 -12.26
CA ARG A 176 -5.98 2.34 -12.43
C ARG A 176 -4.80 3.32 -12.33
N PRO A 177 -3.83 3.19 -13.25
CA PRO A 177 -2.59 3.95 -13.27
C PRO A 177 -2.74 5.47 -13.35
#